data_AF-A0A2D6PQC3-F1
#
_entry.id   AF-A0A2D6PQC3-F1
#
_cell.length_a   1.000
_cell.length_b   1.000
_cell.length_c   1.000
_cell.angle_alpha   90.00
_cell.angle_beta   90.00
_cell.angle_gamma   90.00
#
_symmetry.space_group_name_H-M   'P 1'
#
loop_
_entity.id
_entity.type
_entity.pdbx_description
1 polymer ?
#
loop_
_entity_poly.entity_id
_entity_poly.type
_entity_poly.pdbx_seq_one_letter_code
_entity_poly.pdbx_strand_id
1 'polypeptide(L)'
;MTAPETTVETLKDLLSARVEPWMDVLFVGLSPELISTDVFPSHLATVRQGGNIPGDPWDAVFLRWSVTHDDLAPALKQAATSLRHGGQIGLVALPPAPDDLEPMDEMLRPFGGDPEELEADDGSVAIIARQLDSGRQDLVGLRRCLSTLTRNVERLEALCADVRERMGGRRPVEGGRSLKEMVGHLGDADRLGYVACIRGILEDAPPPDVPIDFEDLLVKNHHNGRPLAELVTRYRHFRYQTLDLLSDLVEDDWLVTGPGPDGREAPVADLVRQWAREEELRIEEVARRVL
;
A
#
# COMPACT_ATOMS: atom_id res chain seq x y z
N MET A 1 0.39 -19.34 5.70
CA MET A 1 0.28 -19.36 4.21
C MET A 1 1.68 -19.66 3.71
N THR A 2 1.92 -20.53 2.72
CA THR A 2 3.31 -20.74 2.25
C THR A 2 3.80 -19.49 1.51
N ALA A 3 4.96 -18.95 1.91
CA ALA A 3 5.58 -17.85 1.17
C ALA A 3 5.88 -18.29 -0.28
N PRO A 4 5.72 -17.43 -1.29
CA PRO A 4 6.01 -17.81 -2.66
C PRO A 4 7.50 -18.15 -2.82
N GLU A 5 7.81 -19.27 -3.49
CA GLU A 5 9.18 -19.79 -3.72
C GLU A 5 10.19 -18.72 -4.17
N THR A 6 9.72 -17.71 -4.92
CA THR A 6 10.53 -16.58 -5.41
C THR A 6 11.13 -15.71 -4.31
N THR A 7 10.46 -15.60 -3.16
CA THR A 7 10.95 -14.82 -2.01
C THR A 7 12.11 -15.55 -1.34
N VAL A 8 11.98 -16.86 -1.14
CA VAL A 8 13.00 -17.69 -0.48
C VAL A 8 14.27 -17.79 -1.32
N GLU A 9 14.16 -17.99 -2.64
CA GLU A 9 15.33 -18.02 -3.54
C GLU A 9 16.07 -16.68 -3.60
N THR A 10 15.34 -15.55 -3.61
CA THR A 10 15.96 -14.21 -3.53
C THR A 10 16.76 -14.03 -2.23
N LEU A 11 16.27 -14.58 -1.12
CA LEU A 11 16.97 -14.56 0.16
C LEU A 11 18.22 -15.44 0.16
N LYS A 12 18.18 -16.64 -0.42
CA LYS A 12 19.35 -17.52 -0.54
C LYS A 12 20.49 -16.85 -1.33
N ASP A 13 20.17 -16.21 -2.44
CA ASP A 13 21.14 -15.48 -3.27
C ASP A 13 21.77 -14.29 -2.52
N LEU A 14 20.99 -13.59 -1.68
CA LEU A 14 21.51 -12.50 -0.84
C LEU A 14 22.51 -12.99 0.22
N LEU A 15 22.37 -14.23 0.66
CA LEU A 15 23.00 -14.73 1.89
C LEU A 15 24.22 -15.64 1.63
N SER A 16 24.36 -16.21 0.43
CA SER A 16 25.39 -17.21 0.04
C SER A 16 26.86 -16.74 -0.02
N ALA A 17 27.20 -15.53 0.46
CA ALA A 17 28.49 -14.88 0.18
C ALA A 17 29.59 -14.95 1.29
N ARG A 18 29.44 -15.68 2.41
CA ARG A 18 30.46 -15.65 3.51
C ARG A 18 30.64 -16.96 4.33
N VAL A 19 31.72 -16.99 5.14
CA VAL A 19 32.32 -18.17 5.82
C VAL A 19 32.50 -17.96 7.36
N GLU A 20 31.91 -16.93 7.99
CA GLU A 20 32.08 -16.66 9.45
C GLU A 20 30.74 -16.60 10.21
N PRO A 21 30.72 -16.84 11.56
CA PRO A 21 29.48 -17.07 12.33
C PRO A 21 28.82 -15.75 12.71
N TRP A 22 28.12 -15.15 11.75
CA TRP A 22 27.41 -13.89 11.91
C TRP A 22 25.90 -14.17 11.79
N MET A 23 25.08 -13.57 12.64
CA MET A 23 23.62 -13.53 12.43
C MET A 23 23.32 -12.42 11.44
N ASP A 24 22.64 -12.76 10.34
CA ASP A 24 22.12 -11.78 9.39
C ASP A 24 20.70 -11.41 9.80
N VAL A 25 20.49 -10.20 10.30
CA VAL A 25 19.14 -9.69 10.54
C VAL A 25 18.60 -9.19 9.21
N LEU A 26 17.45 -9.70 8.80
CA LEU A 26 16.78 -9.28 7.58
C LEU A 26 15.46 -8.61 7.92
N PHE A 27 15.42 -7.29 7.81
CA PHE A 27 14.15 -6.58 7.88
C PHE A 27 13.46 -6.64 6.52
N VAL A 28 12.15 -6.86 6.52
CA VAL A 28 11.29 -6.78 5.34
C VAL A 28 10.32 -5.62 5.54
N GLY A 29 10.78 -4.40 5.23
CA GLY A 29 9.90 -3.23 5.23
C GLY A 29 9.12 -3.17 3.92
N LEU A 30 7.79 -3.07 3.94
CA LEU A 30 6.95 -3.01 2.74
C LEU A 30 6.96 -1.63 2.02
N SER A 31 8.08 -0.91 2.03
CA SER A 31 8.29 0.19 1.07
C SER A 31 9.70 0.79 1.07
N PRO A 32 10.37 0.95 -0.09
CA PRO A 32 11.69 1.59 -0.26
C PRO A 32 11.74 3.02 0.24
N GLU A 33 10.61 3.71 0.19
CA GLU A 33 10.48 5.11 0.57
C GLU A 33 10.34 5.31 2.10
N LEU A 34 10.09 4.25 2.87
CA LEU A 34 9.99 4.29 4.34
C LEU A 34 11.36 4.15 5.03
N ILE A 35 12.41 3.91 4.25
CA ILE A 35 13.77 3.76 4.75
C ILE A 35 14.55 5.01 4.36
N SER A 36 14.71 5.93 5.32
CA SER A 36 15.71 6.98 5.18
C SER A 36 17.09 6.33 5.30
N THR A 37 17.83 6.26 4.20
CA THR A 37 19.21 5.74 4.17
C THR A 37 20.14 6.49 5.12
N ASP A 38 19.79 7.73 5.47
CA ASP A 38 20.57 8.59 6.37
C ASP A 38 20.41 8.20 7.86
N VAL A 39 19.39 7.41 8.19
CA VAL A 39 19.13 6.90 9.55
C VAL A 39 19.85 5.57 9.80
N PHE A 40 20.21 4.85 8.73
CA PHE A 40 20.95 3.61 8.82
C PHE A 40 22.45 3.88 8.67
N PRO A 41 23.30 3.46 9.62
CA PRO A 41 24.73 3.62 9.46
C PRO A 41 25.18 2.90 8.20
N SER A 42 25.81 3.61 7.26
CA SER A 42 26.19 3.10 5.93
C SER A 42 27.16 1.90 5.97
N HIS A 43 27.77 1.64 7.12
CA HIS A 43 28.63 0.48 7.37
C HIS A 43 27.86 -0.77 7.84
N LEU A 44 26.55 -0.66 8.09
CA LEU A 44 25.72 -1.68 8.74
C LEU A 44 24.59 -2.23 7.87
N ALA A 45 24.22 -1.56 6.78
CA ALA A 45 23.08 -1.97 5.96
C ALA A 45 23.45 -2.01 4.47
N THR A 46 23.24 -3.16 3.82
CA THR A 46 23.06 -3.18 2.36
C THR A 46 21.56 -3.10 2.10
N VAL A 47 21.08 -1.95 1.65
CA VAL A 47 19.71 -1.81 1.14
C VAL A 47 19.68 -2.40 -0.26
N ARG A 48 18.93 -3.50 -0.45
CA ARG A 48 18.56 -3.95 -1.80
C ARG A 48 17.05 -3.88 -1.95
N GLN A 49 16.60 -3.04 -2.87
CA GLN A 49 15.24 -3.06 -3.38
C GLN A 49 15.10 -4.34 -4.21
N GLY A 50 14.31 -5.31 -3.73
CA GLY A 50 14.26 -6.65 -4.30
C GLY A 50 12.84 -7.11 -4.52
N GLY A 51 12.47 -7.31 -5.79
CA GLY A 51 11.41 -8.22 -6.21
C GLY A 51 9.96 -7.79 -5.93
N ASN A 52 9.11 -8.01 -6.94
CA ASN A 52 7.67 -7.88 -6.84
C ASN A 52 7.14 -9.06 -6.00
N ILE A 53 6.57 -8.82 -4.81
CA ILE A 53 5.86 -9.87 -4.06
C ILE A 53 4.51 -10.11 -4.77
N PRO A 54 4.22 -11.32 -5.28
CA PRO A 54 2.94 -11.57 -5.95
C PRO A 54 1.76 -11.29 -5.02
N GLY A 55 0.95 -10.27 -5.36
CA GLY A 55 -0.24 -9.88 -4.59
C GLY A 55 -0.05 -8.66 -3.68
N ASP A 56 1.18 -8.13 -3.54
CA ASP A 56 1.45 -6.91 -2.78
C ASP A 56 2.17 -5.88 -3.66
N PRO A 57 1.56 -4.72 -3.98
CA PRO A 57 2.14 -3.74 -4.91
C PRO A 57 3.36 -2.99 -4.35
N TRP A 58 3.83 -3.33 -3.14
CA TRP A 58 4.93 -2.63 -2.50
C TRP A 58 6.22 -3.45 -2.51
N ASP A 59 7.30 -2.82 -2.96
CA ASP A 59 8.63 -3.42 -2.95
C ASP A 59 9.04 -3.76 -1.51
N ALA A 60 9.39 -5.03 -1.27
CA ALA A 60 10.07 -5.42 -0.05
C ALA A 60 11.45 -4.76 0.00
N VAL A 61 11.75 -4.12 1.13
CA VAL A 61 13.08 -3.63 1.41
C VAL A 61 13.75 -4.58 2.36
N PHE A 62 14.79 -5.22 1.85
CA PHE A 62 15.67 -6.07 2.62
C PHE A 62 16.77 -5.20 3.22
N LEU A 63 16.75 -5.07 4.54
CA LEU A 63 17.89 -4.54 5.29
C LEU A 63 18.64 -5.72 5.87
N ARG A 64 19.83 -5.98 5.33
CA ARG A 64 20.76 -6.95 5.91
C ARG A 64 21.61 -6.24 6.97
N TRP A 65 21.51 -6.69 8.21
CA TRP A 65 22.36 -6.23 9.31
C TRP A 65 23.25 -7.37 9.78
N SER A 66 24.55 -7.13 9.75
CA SER A 66 25.53 -8.01 10.39
C SER A 66 25.86 -7.47 11.77
N VAL A 67 25.33 -8.10 12.82
CA VAL A 67 25.52 -7.69 14.22
C VAL A 67 26.01 -8.86 15.06
N THR A 68 26.75 -8.56 16.12
CA THR A 68 27.01 -9.54 17.17
C THR A 68 25.72 -9.79 17.97
N HIS A 69 25.63 -10.91 18.68
CA HIS A 69 24.46 -11.24 19.50
C HIS A 69 24.13 -10.11 20.51
N ASP A 70 25.15 -9.49 21.10
CA ASP A 70 24.99 -8.41 22.09
C ASP A 70 24.44 -7.10 21.48
N ASP A 71 24.65 -6.89 20.18
CA ASP A 71 24.19 -5.70 19.45
C ASP A 71 22.82 -5.88 18.76
N LEU A 72 22.28 -7.10 18.80
CA LEU A 72 21.06 -7.46 18.08
C LEU A 72 19.80 -6.77 18.61
N ALA A 73 19.59 -6.75 19.93
CA ALA A 73 18.42 -6.10 20.52
C ALA A 73 18.40 -4.57 20.28
N PRO A 74 19.50 -3.81 20.46
CA PRO A 74 19.58 -2.41 20.05
C PRO A 74 19.30 -2.19 18.56
N ALA A 75 19.84 -3.06 17.69
CA ALA A 75 19.64 -2.99 16.25
C ALA A 75 18.16 -3.22 15.87
N LEU A 76 17.53 -4.26 16.39
CA LEU A 76 16.09 -4.52 16.22
C LEU A 76 15.24 -3.35 16.71
N LYS A 77 15.59 -2.77 17.88
CA LYS A 77 14.89 -1.60 18.41
C LYS A 77 15.06 -0.38 17.51
N GLN A 78 16.26 -0.12 17.00
CA GLN A 78 16.52 0.98 16.08
C GLN A 78 15.79 0.76 14.75
N ALA A 79 15.84 -0.43 14.19
CA ALA A 79 15.14 -0.76 12.96
C ALA A 79 13.62 -0.70 13.12
N ALA A 80 13.04 -1.21 14.20
CA ALA A 80 11.62 -1.02 14.49
C ALA A 80 11.26 0.47 14.68
N THR A 81 12.17 1.26 15.27
CA THR A 81 12.03 2.72 15.37
C THR A 81 12.24 3.44 14.03
N SER A 82 12.81 2.78 13.02
CA SER A 82 12.96 3.28 11.64
C SER A 82 11.81 2.80 10.75
N LEU A 83 11.34 1.57 10.97
CA LEU A 83 10.15 0.93 10.39
C LEU A 83 8.88 1.43 11.10
N ARG A 84 8.80 2.75 11.31
CA ARG A 84 7.77 3.45 12.12
C ARG A 84 6.31 3.24 11.67
N HIS A 85 6.10 2.43 10.64
CA HIS A 85 4.90 2.36 9.84
C HIS A 85 4.71 0.88 9.49
N GLY A 86 3.51 0.35 9.75
CA GLY A 86 3.19 -1.09 9.75
C GLY A 86 3.90 -1.97 8.71
N GLY A 87 4.12 -3.23 9.08
CA GLY A 87 4.84 -4.21 8.28
C GLY A 87 5.09 -5.49 9.07
N GLN A 88 5.84 -6.43 8.47
CA GLN A 88 6.37 -7.59 9.16
C GLN A 88 7.84 -7.33 9.51
N ILE A 89 8.21 -7.55 10.77
CA ILE A 89 9.62 -7.64 11.14
C ILE A 89 9.99 -9.11 11.17
N GLY A 90 10.90 -9.50 10.27
CA GLY A 90 11.48 -10.83 10.22
C GLY A 90 12.87 -10.86 10.86
N LEU A 91 13.22 -11.98 11.46
CA LEU A 91 14.61 -12.39 11.66
C LEU A 91 14.87 -13.59 10.76
N VAL A 92 15.99 -13.59 10.04
CA VAL A 92 16.40 -14.72 9.20
C VAL A 92 17.65 -15.34 9.80
N ALA A 93 17.55 -16.59 10.26
CA ALA A 93 18.74 -17.34 10.67
C ALA A 93 19.34 -18.06 9.46
N LEU A 94 20.65 -17.91 9.26
CA LEU A 94 21.39 -18.66 8.27
C LEU A 94 21.92 -19.98 8.81
N PRO A 95 22.15 -20.98 7.94
CA PRO A 95 22.51 -22.30 8.38
C PRO A 95 23.89 -22.34 9.06
N PRO A 96 24.04 -23.16 10.13
CA PRO A 96 22.95 -23.93 10.72
C PRO A 96 21.99 -23.00 11.49
N ALA A 97 20.71 -23.06 11.14
CA ALA A 97 19.67 -22.41 11.93
C ALA A 97 19.74 -23.02 13.33
N PRO A 98 19.63 -22.21 14.40
CA PRO A 98 19.66 -22.75 15.74
C PRO A 98 18.50 -23.74 15.90
N ASP A 99 18.77 -24.89 16.54
CA ASP A 99 17.75 -25.91 16.85
C ASP A 99 16.63 -25.34 17.76
N ASP A 100 16.91 -24.20 18.40
CA ASP A 100 16.00 -23.46 19.27
C ASP A 100 15.85 -22.01 18.78
N LEU A 101 14.63 -21.70 18.31
CA LEU A 101 14.22 -20.39 17.84
C LEU A 101 13.60 -19.52 18.96
N GLU A 102 13.37 -20.07 20.17
CA GLU A 102 12.77 -19.37 21.31
C GLU A 102 13.48 -18.05 21.67
N PRO A 103 14.83 -17.97 21.68
CA PRO A 103 15.52 -16.72 21.96
C PRO A 103 15.24 -15.63 20.92
N MET A 104 15.10 -16.01 19.65
CA MET A 104 14.79 -15.07 18.57
C MET A 104 13.32 -14.62 18.64
N ASP A 105 12.41 -15.52 19.01
CA ASP A 105 11.01 -15.16 19.25
C ASP A 105 10.85 -14.21 20.44
N GLU A 106 11.51 -14.49 21.56
CA GLU A 106 11.48 -13.64 22.76
C GLU A 106 11.99 -12.22 22.45
N MET A 107 13.00 -12.10 21.60
CA MET A 107 13.52 -10.81 21.13
C MET A 107 12.53 -10.05 20.25
N LEU A 108 11.71 -10.75 19.48
CA LEU A 108 10.71 -10.11 18.62
C LEU A 108 9.38 -9.86 19.32
N ARG A 109 9.10 -10.53 20.45
CA ARG A 109 7.87 -10.40 21.24
C ARG A 109 7.45 -8.94 21.55
N PRO A 110 8.36 -7.99 21.83
CA PRO A 110 7.98 -6.59 22.04
C PRO A 110 7.38 -5.88 20.81
N PHE A 111 7.51 -6.46 19.61
CA PHE A 111 7.06 -5.85 18.36
C PHE A 111 5.65 -6.31 17.93
N GLY A 112 4.99 -7.20 18.68
CA GLY A 112 3.58 -7.54 18.49
C GLY A 112 3.32 -8.87 17.76
N GLY A 113 2.04 -9.16 17.51
CA GLY A 113 1.55 -10.36 16.80
C GLY A 113 1.91 -11.70 17.42
N ASP A 114 1.37 -12.79 16.87
CA ASP A 114 1.94 -14.13 17.06
C ASP A 114 3.07 -14.33 16.03
N PRO A 115 4.16 -15.04 16.35
CA PRO A 115 5.21 -15.31 15.39
C PRO A 115 4.71 -16.23 14.28
N GLU A 116 5.04 -15.91 13.03
CA GLU A 116 4.93 -16.83 11.89
C GLU A 116 6.33 -17.39 11.61
N GLU A 117 6.48 -18.70 11.80
CA GLU A 117 7.68 -19.43 11.40
C GLU A 117 7.58 -19.80 9.92
N LEU A 118 8.57 -19.39 9.13
CA LEU A 118 8.71 -19.81 7.74
C LEU A 118 10.02 -20.59 7.61
N GLU A 119 9.91 -21.88 7.30
CA GLU A 119 11.04 -22.73 6.94
C GLU A 119 11.16 -22.81 5.41
N ALA A 120 12.38 -22.75 4.89
CA ALA A 120 12.64 -23.15 3.51
C ALA A 120 12.47 -24.68 3.37
N ASP A 121 12.02 -25.16 2.20
CA ASP A 121 11.76 -26.59 1.93
C ASP A 121 12.99 -27.50 2.14
N ASP A 122 14.19 -26.92 2.12
CA ASP A 122 15.46 -27.62 2.34
C ASP A 122 15.99 -27.52 3.78
N GLY A 123 15.21 -26.91 4.69
CA GLY A 123 15.55 -26.71 6.10
C GLY A 123 16.72 -25.75 6.33
N SER A 124 17.17 -25.03 5.30
CA SER A 124 18.39 -24.21 5.37
C SER A 124 18.17 -22.83 5.99
N VAL A 125 16.93 -22.33 6.01
CA VAL A 125 16.60 -20.99 6.47
C VAL A 125 15.35 -21.06 7.36
N ALA A 126 15.46 -20.52 8.57
CA ALA A 126 14.34 -20.28 9.46
C ALA A 126 14.10 -18.77 9.56
N ILE A 127 12.85 -18.36 9.31
CA ILE A 127 12.40 -16.98 9.44
C ILE A 127 11.37 -16.90 10.56
N ILE A 128 11.61 -16.07 11.57
CA ILE A 128 10.58 -15.69 12.53
C ILE A 128 10.09 -14.31 12.14
N ALA A 129 8.85 -14.21 11.68
CA ALA A 129 8.22 -12.94 11.35
C ALA A 129 7.16 -12.60 12.40
N ARG A 130 7.15 -11.36 12.89
CA ARG A 130 6.05 -10.83 13.71
C ARG A 130 5.38 -9.68 12.99
N GLN A 131 4.05 -9.69 13.03
CA GLN A 131 3.24 -8.59 12.52
C GLN A 131 3.25 -7.46 13.55
N LEU A 132 3.63 -6.25 13.13
CA LEU A 132 3.58 -5.09 14.01
C LEU A 132 2.13 -4.82 14.42
N ASP A 133 1.87 -4.65 15.72
CA ASP A 133 0.54 -4.34 16.24
C ASP A 133 -0.02 -3.09 15.53
N SER A 134 -1.09 -3.29 14.76
CA SER A 134 -1.69 -2.32 13.84
C SER A 134 -2.38 -1.13 14.51
N GLY A 135 -2.40 -1.08 15.85
CA GLY A 135 -3.37 -0.31 16.62
C GLY A 135 -3.25 1.22 16.57
N ARG A 136 -2.13 1.81 16.15
CA ARG A 136 -1.94 3.29 16.14
C ARG A 136 -0.99 3.87 15.09
N GLN A 137 -0.37 3.06 14.21
CA GLN A 137 0.86 3.50 13.52
C GLN A 137 0.85 3.39 12.00
N ASP A 138 -0.12 4.01 11.32
CA ASP A 138 0.02 4.23 9.87
C ASP A 138 -0.50 5.58 9.34
N LEU A 139 -0.25 6.67 10.07
CA LEU A 139 -0.48 8.02 9.54
C LEU A 139 0.46 8.37 8.38
N VAL A 140 1.62 7.71 8.24
CA VAL A 140 2.55 7.97 7.13
C VAL A 140 2.12 7.28 5.84
N GLY A 141 1.65 6.02 5.89
CA GLY A 141 1.00 5.38 4.76
C GLY A 141 -0.21 6.19 4.29
N LEU A 142 -1.00 6.72 5.23
CA LEU A 142 -2.12 7.61 4.91
C LEU A 142 -1.67 8.93 4.26
N ARG A 143 -0.63 9.59 4.77
CA ARG A 143 -0.05 10.77 4.10
C ARG A 143 0.41 10.47 2.68
N ARG A 144 0.96 9.28 2.43
CA ARG A 144 1.33 8.84 1.08
C ARG A 144 0.10 8.64 0.20
N CYS A 145 -0.96 8.00 0.73
CA CYS A 145 -2.24 7.89 0.04
C CYS A 145 -2.76 9.29 -0.35
N LEU A 146 -2.78 10.25 0.58
CA LEU A 146 -3.20 11.64 0.29
C LEU A 146 -2.31 12.32 -0.76
N SER A 147 -1.00 12.11 -0.69
CA SER A 147 -0.04 12.60 -1.69
C SER A 147 -0.30 11.99 -3.08
N THR A 148 -0.54 10.68 -3.15
CA THR A 148 -0.94 9.99 -4.39
C THR A 148 -2.25 10.53 -4.93
N LEU A 149 -3.29 10.61 -4.09
CA LEU A 149 -4.60 11.16 -4.44
C LEU A 149 -4.49 12.61 -4.97
N THR A 150 -3.56 13.41 -4.42
CA THR A 150 -3.28 14.78 -4.87
C THR A 150 -2.56 14.79 -6.23
N ARG A 151 -1.47 14.02 -6.37
CA ARG A 151 -0.70 13.92 -7.63
C ARG A 151 -1.53 13.39 -8.79
N ASN A 152 -2.50 12.51 -8.53
CA ASN A 152 -3.39 11.98 -9.56
C ASN A 152 -4.28 13.05 -10.20
N VAL A 153 -4.59 14.15 -9.50
CA VAL A 153 -5.26 15.32 -10.08
C VAL A 153 -4.41 15.93 -11.18
N GLU A 154 -3.17 16.29 -10.85
CA GLU A 154 -2.23 16.93 -11.77
C GLU A 154 -1.92 16.00 -12.96
N ARG A 155 -1.73 14.71 -12.68
CA ARG A 155 -1.48 13.69 -13.71
C ARG A 155 -2.67 13.55 -14.66
N LEU A 156 -3.91 13.56 -14.15
CA LEU A 156 -5.08 13.46 -15.01
C LEU A 156 -5.29 14.71 -15.87
N GLU A 157 -5.10 15.90 -15.28
CA GLU A 157 -5.15 17.18 -16.01
C GLU A 157 -4.13 17.18 -17.16
N ALA A 158 -2.88 16.80 -16.87
CA ALA A 158 -1.81 16.74 -17.88
C ALA A 158 -2.12 15.73 -19.00
N LEU A 159 -2.62 14.54 -18.66
CA LEU A 159 -3.02 13.53 -19.64
C LEU A 159 -4.14 14.01 -20.57
N CYS A 160 -5.06 14.84 -20.06
CA CYS A 160 -6.22 15.27 -20.83
C CYS A 160 -6.02 16.60 -21.56
N ALA A 161 -4.97 17.37 -21.27
CA ALA A 161 -4.80 18.75 -21.74
C ALA A 161 -4.87 18.91 -23.27
N ASP A 162 -4.25 17.99 -24.02
CA ASP A 162 -4.16 18.05 -25.48
C ASP A 162 -5.13 17.10 -26.21
N VAL A 163 -6.00 16.41 -25.46
CA VAL A 163 -6.94 15.46 -26.04
C VAL A 163 -8.06 16.21 -26.74
N ARG A 164 -8.15 16.03 -28.06
CA ARG A 164 -9.27 16.57 -28.84
C ARG A 164 -10.59 15.96 -28.37
N GLU A 165 -11.61 16.81 -28.25
CA GLU A 165 -12.95 16.45 -27.77
C GLU A 165 -13.55 15.20 -28.45
N ARG A 166 -13.40 15.09 -29.79
CA ARG A 166 -13.86 13.92 -30.57
C ARG A 166 -13.15 12.62 -30.16
N MET A 167 -11.87 12.68 -29.81
CA MET A 167 -11.11 11.52 -29.36
C MET A 167 -11.55 11.09 -27.97
N GLY A 168 -11.80 12.04 -27.07
CA GLY A 168 -12.29 11.77 -25.72
C GLY A 168 -13.60 10.96 -25.71
N GLY A 169 -14.47 11.20 -26.69
CA GLY A 169 -15.76 10.52 -26.81
C GLY A 169 -15.76 9.18 -27.53
N ARG A 170 -14.62 8.74 -28.10
CA ARG A 170 -14.54 7.50 -28.88
C ARG A 170 -14.33 6.30 -27.98
N ARG A 171 -15.21 5.30 -28.11
CA ARG A 171 -15.00 3.96 -27.53
C ARG A 171 -14.08 3.13 -28.44
N PRO A 172 -13.04 2.47 -27.91
CA PRO A 172 -12.07 1.74 -28.73
C PRO A 172 -12.66 0.45 -29.33
N VAL A 173 -13.54 -0.20 -28.58
CA VAL A 173 -14.25 -1.42 -28.96
C VAL A 173 -15.72 -1.28 -28.55
N GLU A 174 -16.59 -2.09 -29.15
CA GLU A 174 -17.98 -2.18 -28.72
C GLU A 174 -18.05 -2.64 -27.26
N GLY A 175 -18.87 -1.98 -26.44
CA GLY A 175 -18.94 -2.20 -24.99
C GLY A 175 -17.77 -1.60 -24.18
N GLY A 176 -16.71 -1.12 -24.82
CA GLY A 176 -15.60 -0.45 -24.12
C GLY A 176 -15.96 0.96 -23.63
N ARG A 177 -15.18 1.48 -22.69
CA ARG A 177 -15.35 2.84 -22.14
C ARG A 177 -14.64 3.90 -22.99
N SER A 178 -15.27 5.06 -23.17
CA SER A 178 -14.60 6.23 -23.72
C SER A 178 -13.73 6.90 -22.64
N LEU A 179 -12.79 7.75 -23.03
CA LEU A 179 -11.97 8.49 -22.07
C LEU A 179 -12.85 9.38 -21.17
N LYS A 180 -13.89 10.00 -21.74
CA LYS A 180 -14.87 10.78 -20.98
C LYS A 180 -15.58 9.93 -19.93
N GLU A 181 -15.99 8.72 -20.29
CA GLU A 181 -16.62 7.80 -19.34
C GLU A 181 -15.66 7.44 -18.21
N MET A 182 -14.39 7.18 -18.50
CA MET A 182 -13.37 6.90 -17.49
C MET A 182 -13.13 8.11 -16.55
N VAL A 183 -12.97 9.32 -17.09
CA VAL A 183 -12.76 10.54 -16.30
C VAL A 183 -13.99 10.90 -15.47
N GLY A 184 -15.19 10.82 -16.06
CA GLY A 184 -16.44 11.05 -15.34
C GLY A 184 -16.64 10.06 -14.21
N HIS A 185 -16.28 8.79 -14.46
CA HIS A 185 -16.36 7.73 -13.47
C HIS A 185 -15.44 7.95 -12.26
N LEU A 186 -14.22 8.46 -12.46
CA LEU A 186 -13.34 8.85 -11.35
C LEU A 186 -14.01 9.89 -10.44
N GLY A 187 -14.65 10.91 -11.02
CA GLY A 187 -15.38 11.92 -10.24
C GLY A 187 -16.60 11.38 -9.48
N ASP A 188 -17.29 10.39 -10.04
CA ASP A 188 -18.41 9.72 -9.36
C ASP A 188 -17.91 8.81 -8.23
N ALA A 189 -16.81 8.09 -8.44
CA ALA A 189 -16.19 7.24 -7.42
C ALA A 189 -15.76 8.04 -6.19
N ASP A 190 -15.18 9.23 -6.39
CA ASP A 190 -14.88 10.17 -5.32
C ASP A 190 -16.14 10.57 -4.54
N ARG A 191 -17.08 11.21 -5.25
CA ARG A 191 -18.20 11.91 -4.64
C ARG A 191 -19.22 10.95 -4.04
N LEU A 192 -19.63 9.97 -4.82
CA LEU A 192 -20.74 9.08 -4.48
C LEU A 192 -20.25 7.84 -3.76
N GLY A 193 -19.02 7.38 -4.05
CA GLY A 193 -18.39 6.25 -3.39
C GLY A 193 -17.71 6.65 -2.10
N TYR A 194 -16.39 6.84 -2.19
CA TYR A 194 -15.52 6.90 -1.02
C TYR A 194 -15.86 8.04 -0.06
N VAL A 195 -16.11 9.27 -0.53
CA VAL A 195 -16.46 10.39 0.36
C VAL A 195 -17.77 10.16 1.09
N ALA A 196 -18.79 9.65 0.37
CA ALA A 196 -20.09 9.40 0.98
C ALA A 196 -20.01 8.31 2.05
N CYS A 197 -19.28 7.23 1.78
CA CYS A 197 -19.01 6.17 2.76
C CYS A 197 -18.27 6.74 3.98
N ILE A 198 -17.12 7.40 3.78
CA ILE A 198 -16.32 7.93 4.90
C ILE A 198 -17.14 8.90 5.76
N ARG A 199 -17.91 9.81 5.17
CA ARG A 199 -18.81 10.67 5.95
C ARG A 199 -19.86 9.88 6.72
N GLY A 200 -20.49 8.89 6.09
CA GLY A 200 -21.46 8.03 6.75
C GLY A 200 -20.87 7.30 7.96
N ILE A 201 -19.63 6.81 7.83
CA ILE A 201 -18.89 6.16 8.92
C ILE A 201 -18.64 7.13 10.07
N LEU A 202 -18.13 8.33 9.78
CA LEU A 202 -17.79 9.33 10.79
C LEU A 202 -19.02 9.93 11.48
N GLU A 203 -20.15 9.99 10.78
CA GLU A 203 -21.42 10.52 11.29
C GLU A 203 -22.32 9.45 11.94
N ASP A 204 -21.87 8.19 12.00
CA ASP A 204 -22.67 7.03 12.43
C ASP A 204 -24.03 6.95 11.68
N ALA A 205 -23.99 7.29 10.39
CA ALA A 205 -25.16 7.26 9.53
C ALA A 205 -25.46 5.82 9.09
N PRO A 206 -26.74 5.42 8.98
CA PRO A 206 -27.09 4.11 8.46
C PRO A 206 -26.55 3.95 7.02
N PRO A 207 -25.96 2.79 6.68
CA PRO A 207 -25.51 2.55 5.32
C PRO A 207 -26.68 2.62 4.33
N PRO A 208 -26.41 2.93 3.05
CA PRO A 208 -27.42 2.80 2.03
C PRO A 208 -27.90 1.35 1.93
N ASP A 209 -29.20 1.15 1.68
CA ASP A 209 -29.80 -0.19 1.55
C ASP A 209 -29.17 -1.04 0.44
N VAL A 210 -28.55 -0.38 -0.55
CA VAL A 210 -27.93 -1.00 -1.72
C VAL A 210 -26.52 -0.43 -1.90
N PRO A 211 -25.48 -1.29 -2.01
CA PRO A 211 -24.13 -0.85 -2.36
C PRO A 211 -24.10 -0.09 -3.68
N ILE A 212 -23.08 0.73 -3.87
CA ILE A 212 -22.99 1.59 -5.04
C ILE A 212 -22.57 0.76 -6.25
N ASP A 213 -23.46 0.64 -7.22
CA ASP A 213 -23.13 0.06 -8.51
C ASP A 213 -22.46 1.10 -9.41
N PHE A 214 -21.14 1.08 -9.38
CA PHE A 214 -20.27 1.95 -10.15
C PHE A 214 -20.42 1.80 -11.67
N GLU A 215 -20.78 0.61 -12.16
CA GLU A 215 -21.00 0.37 -13.59
C GLU A 215 -22.37 0.92 -14.02
N ASP A 216 -23.39 0.76 -13.19
CA ASP A 216 -24.70 1.39 -13.42
C ASP A 216 -24.62 2.93 -13.38
N LEU A 217 -23.83 3.52 -12.48
CA LEU A 217 -23.57 4.97 -12.46
C LEU A 217 -22.95 5.47 -13.78
N LEU A 218 -22.01 4.71 -14.35
CA LEU A 218 -21.38 5.04 -15.61
C LEU A 218 -22.41 5.11 -16.76
N VAL A 219 -23.37 4.19 -16.78
CA VAL A 219 -24.46 4.16 -17.77
C VAL A 219 -25.43 5.33 -17.55
N LYS A 220 -25.85 5.57 -16.30
CA LYS A 220 -26.86 6.59 -15.94
C LYS A 220 -26.38 8.03 -16.13
N ASN A 221 -25.11 8.31 -15.86
CA ASN A 221 -24.61 9.70 -15.85
C ASN A 221 -24.28 10.27 -17.23
N HIS A 222 -24.30 9.43 -18.27
CA HIS A 222 -24.12 9.83 -19.67
C HIS A 222 -22.88 10.72 -19.90
N HIS A 223 -21.77 10.40 -19.24
CA HIS A 223 -20.53 11.19 -19.28
C HIS A 223 -20.04 11.51 -20.69
N ASN A 224 -20.26 10.60 -21.64
CA ASN A 224 -19.84 10.79 -23.03
C ASN A 224 -20.48 12.02 -23.71
N GLY A 225 -21.64 12.46 -23.23
CA GLY A 225 -22.34 13.65 -23.70
C GLY A 225 -21.78 14.98 -23.19
N ARG A 226 -20.83 14.96 -22.26
CA ARG A 226 -20.25 16.17 -21.63
C ARG A 226 -18.90 16.53 -22.25
N PRO A 227 -18.49 17.81 -22.23
CA PRO A 227 -17.14 18.21 -22.60
C PRO A 227 -16.07 17.54 -21.72
N LEU A 228 -14.97 17.08 -22.31
CA LEU A 228 -13.89 16.44 -21.54
C LEU A 228 -13.31 17.39 -20.47
N ALA A 229 -13.14 18.67 -20.82
CA ALA A 229 -12.66 19.68 -19.88
C ALA A 229 -13.59 19.90 -18.67
N GLU A 230 -14.92 19.76 -18.87
CA GLU A 230 -15.89 19.82 -17.76
C GLU A 230 -15.68 18.64 -16.81
N LEU A 231 -15.51 17.43 -17.35
CA LEU A 231 -15.33 16.22 -16.55
C LEU A 231 -14.04 16.27 -15.72
N VAL A 232 -12.93 16.71 -16.31
CA VAL A 232 -11.66 16.93 -15.59
C VAL A 232 -11.83 17.97 -14.48
N THR A 233 -12.51 19.09 -14.77
CA THR A 233 -12.78 20.14 -13.77
C THR A 233 -13.63 19.62 -12.62
N ARG A 234 -14.65 18.81 -12.90
CA ARG A 234 -15.51 18.18 -11.90
C ARG A 234 -14.74 17.20 -11.03
N TYR A 235 -13.95 16.32 -11.63
CA TYR A 235 -13.09 15.39 -10.88
C TYR A 235 -12.17 16.16 -9.92
N ARG A 236 -11.43 17.17 -10.42
CA ARG A 236 -10.58 18.01 -9.59
C ARG A 236 -11.33 18.64 -8.42
N HIS A 237 -12.52 19.19 -8.69
CA HIS A 237 -13.33 19.82 -7.65
C HIS A 237 -13.70 18.82 -6.55
N PHE A 238 -14.19 17.63 -6.91
CA PHE A 238 -14.53 16.60 -5.93
C PHE A 238 -13.31 16.08 -5.19
N ARG A 239 -12.17 15.90 -5.88
CA ARG A 239 -10.93 15.47 -5.24
C ARG A 239 -10.43 16.47 -4.20
N TYR A 240 -10.49 17.78 -4.46
CA TYR A 240 -10.09 18.73 -3.43
C TYR A 240 -11.05 18.74 -2.23
N GLN A 241 -12.35 18.51 -2.43
CA GLN A 241 -13.28 18.34 -1.31
C GLN A 241 -12.98 17.07 -0.50
N THR A 242 -12.58 15.99 -1.18
CA THR A 242 -12.09 14.77 -0.53
C THR A 242 -10.86 15.06 0.30
N LEU A 243 -9.85 15.70 -0.28
CA LEU A 243 -8.57 15.94 0.38
C LEU A 243 -8.73 16.84 1.60
N ASP A 244 -9.61 17.84 1.51
CA ASP A 244 -10.01 18.71 2.63
C ASP A 244 -10.58 17.88 3.78
N LEU A 245 -11.61 17.06 3.51
CA LEU A 245 -12.20 16.14 4.49
C LEU A 245 -11.15 15.22 5.13
N LEU A 246 -10.32 14.57 4.32
CA LEU A 246 -9.34 13.62 4.82
C LEU A 246 -8.21 14.28 5.60
N SER A 247 -7.87 15.54 5.27
CA SER A 247 -6.83 16.28 5.98
C SER A 247 -7.26 16.76 7.37
N ASP A 248 -8.56 16.86 7.61
CA ASP A 248 -9.15 17.29 8.87
C ASP A 248 -9.39 16.13 9.87
N LEU A 249 -9.24 14.87 9.43
CA LEU A 249 -9.45 13.70 10.29
C LEU A 249 -8.41 13.58 11.40
N VAL A 250 -8.87 13.38 12.64
CA VAL A 250 -8.00 13.09 13.79
C VAL A 250 -7.61 11.61 13.81
N GLU A 251 -6.62 11.23 14.63
CA GLU A 251 -6.08 9.86 14.67
C GLU A 251 -7.16 8.80 14.91
N ASP A 252 -8.10 9.07 15.82
CA ASP A 252 -9.19 8.13 16.14
C ASP A 252 -10.19 7.97 14.98
N ASP A 253 -10.41 9.00 14.15
CA ASP A 253 -11.32 8.95 12.99
C ASP A 253 -10.86 7.90 11.96
N TRP A 254 -9.54 7.76 11.79
CA TRP A 254 -8.95 6.78 10.87
C TRP A 254 -9.21 5.33 11.26
N LEU A 255 -9.49 5.09 12.55
CA LEU A 255 -9.74 3.77 13.12
C LEU A 255 -11.24 3.44 13.20
N VAL A 256 -12.13 4.41 12.92
CA VAL A 256 -13.56 4.15 12.86
C VAL A 256 -13.85 3.21 11.70
N THR A 257 -14.60 2.15 11.99
CA THR A 257 -14.99 1.12 11.02
C THR A 257 -16.40 1.38 10.57
N GLY A 258 -16.65 1.17 9.29
CA GLY A 258 -17.98 1.04 8.75
C GLY A 258 -17.96 0.51 7.32
N PRO A 259 -19.11 0.49 6.64
CA PRO A 259 -19.24 -0.12 5.32
C PRO A 259 -18.63 0.77 4.22
N GLY A 260 -17.72 0.19 3.45
CA GLY A 260 -17.13 0.79 2.26
C GLY A 260 -18.05 0.77 1.04
N PRO A 261 -17.59 1.27 -0.12
CA PRO A 261 -18.39 1.34 -1.35
C PRO A 261 -18.93 -0.01 -1.84
N ASP A 262 -18.22 -1.10 -1.55
CA ASP A 262 -18.61 -2.47 -1.89
C ASP A 262 -19.47 -3.16 -0.82
N GLY A 263 -19.82 -2.43 0.25
CA GLY A 263 -20.61 -2.91 1.38
C GLY A 263 -19.83 -3.73 2.41
N ARG A 264 -18.50 -3.91 2.26
CA ARG A 264 -17.68 -4.58 3.28
C ARG A 264 -17.26 -3.59 4.36
N GLU A 265 -17.31 -4.06 5.60
CA GLU A 265 -16.84 -3.32 6.77
C GLU A 265 -15.30 -3.17 6.74
N ALA A 266 -14.81 -1.94 6.85
CA ALA A 266 -13.39 -1.65 6.97
C ALA A 266 -13.14 -0.33 7.73
N PRO A 267 -11.98 -0.17 8.38
CA PRO A 267 -11.54 1.11 8.92
C PRO A 267 -11.43 2.18 7.82
N VAL A 268 -11.72 3.44 8.15
CA VAL A 268 -11.53 4.59 7.23
C VAL A 268 -10.13 4.59 6.61
N ALA A 269 -9.11 4.26 7.39
CA ALA A 269 -7.73 4.15 6.90
C ALA A 269 -7.58 3.13 5.75
N ASP A 270 -8.19 1.95 5.88
CA ASP A 270 -8.10 0.90 4.86
C ASP A 270 -8.88 1.27 3.60
N LEU A 271 -10.03 1.93 3.75
CA LEU A 271 -10.80 2.44 2.63
C LEU A 271 -9.99 3.45 1.80
N VAL A 272 -9.29 4.37 2.46
CA VAL A 272 -8.43 5.37 1.78
C VAL A 272 -7.22 4.71 1.11
N ARG A 273 -6.63 3.67 1.72
CA ARG A 273 -5.55 2.89 1.08
C ARG A 273 -6.04 2.17 -0.17
N GLN A 274 -7.17 1.48 -0.08
CA GLN A 274 -7.77 0.80 -1.22
C GLN A 274 -8.07 1.79 -2.34
N TRP A 275 -8.67 2.92 -2.01
CA TRP A 275 -8.98 3.98 -2.97
C TRP A 275 -7.74 4.47 -3.73
N ALA A 276 -6.67 4.81 -3.01
CA ALA A 276 -5.44 5.31 -3.64
C ALA A 276 -4.87 4.30 -4.65
N ARG A 277 -4.88 3.00 -4.31
CA ARG A 277 -4.43 1.93 -5.21
C ARG A 277 -5.34 1.79 -6.43
N GLU A 278 -6.65 1.75 -6.21
CA GLU A 278 -7.63 1.61 -7.30
C GLU A 278 -7.53 2.78 -8.28
N GLU A 279 -7.38 4.00 -7.76
CA GLU A 279 -7.25 5.17 -8.61
C GLU A 279 -5.97 5.14 -9.45
N GLU A 280 -4.82 4.77 -8.88
CA GLU A 280 -3.58 4.66 -9.66
C GLU A 280 -3.77 3.73 -10.87
N LEU A 281 -4.41 2.58 -10.67
CA LEU A 281 -4.75 1.65 -11.76
C LEU A 281 -5.66 2.29 -12.82
N ARG A 282 -6.62 3.12 -12.41
CA ARG A 282 -7.52 3.84 -13.33
C ARG A 282 -6.82 4.97 -14.07
N ILE A 283 -5.93 5.72 -13.41
CA ILE A 283 -5.13 6.76 -14.06
C ILE A 283 -4.18 6.14 -15.09
N GLU A 284 -3.62 4.97 -14.82
CA GLU A 284 -2.85 4.23 -15.82
C GLU A 284 -3.70 3.76 -17.00
N GLU A 285 -4.95 3.32 -16.75
CA GLU A 285 -5.91 2.99 -17.80
C GLU A 285 -6.16 4.21 -18.70
N VAL A 286 -6.34 5.40 -18.10
CA VAL A 286 -6.47 6.67 -18.82
C VAL A 286 -5.20 6.97 -19.62
N ALA A 287 -4.02 6.83 -19.03
CA ALA A 287 -2.75 7.10 -19.70
C ALA A 287 -2.57 6.22 -20.96
N ARG A 288 -2.87 4.92 -20.85
CA ARG A 288 -2.87 3.99 -22.00
C ARG A 288 -3.88 4.35 -23.09
N ARG A 289 -4.92 5.11 -22.75
CA ARG A 289 -5.96 5.53 -23.70
C ARG A 289 -5.57 6.79 -24.48
N VAL A 290 -4.75 7.65 -23.88
CA VAL A 290 -4.31 8.93 -24.45
C VAL A 290 -3.15 8.73 -25.42
N LEU A 291 -2.21 7.82 -25.10
CA LEU A 291 -1.06 7.47 -25.94
C LEU A 291 -1.46 6.64 -27.18
#